data_AF-L9MPD5-F1
#
_entry.id   AF-L9MPD5-F1
#
_cell.length_a   1.000
_cell.length_b   1.000
_cell.length_c   1.000
_cell.angle_alpha   90.00
_cell.angle_beta   90.00
_cell.angle_gamma   90.00
#
_symmetry.space_group_name_H-M   'P 1'
#
loop_
_entity.id
_entity.type
_entity.pdbx_description
1 polymer ?
#
loop_
_entity_poly.entity_id
_entity_poly.type
_entity_poly.pdbx_seq_one_letter_code
_entity_poly.pdbx_strand_id
1 'polypeptide(L)'
;MDKKLFVLAALTLFTSLSTFAQNCPQGIPQGTPSCVPPDQLGYPNAPPVNTAYWKKTWGAMASSPDSPVIGTSTGHFSRRSASKEAIEKCKSEGAKSCEVKFTYRNQCAVIAQPTNESDSMNITYQGGPNIGDASRLALASCSKTNNGKKCEIFYSNCTAPVLIR
;
A
#
# COMPACT_ATOMS: atom_id res chain seq x y z
N MET A 1 22.53 -95.21 -16.80
CA MET A 1 23.33 -95.36 -18.03
C MET A 1 22.87 -94.30 -19.00
N ASP A 2 23.81 -93.47 -19.46
CA ASP A 2 23.76 -92.61 -20.65
C ASP A 2 22.75 -91.42 -20.67
N LYS A 3 23.03 -90.22 -21.18
CA LYS A 3 24.25 -89.55 -21.68
C LYS A 3 23.85 -88.08 -21.99
N LYS A 4 24.83 -87.18 -21.84
CA LYS A 4 25.09 -85.96 -22.65
C LYS A 4 24.20 -84.70 -22.47
N LEU A 5 24.78 -83.75 -21.72
CA LEU A 5 25.34 -82.48 -22.24
C LEU A 5 24.64 -81.86 -23.46
N PHE A 6 23.93 -80.74 -23.27
CA PHE A 6 23.96 -79.61 -24.22
C PHE A 6 23.77 -78.28 -23.47
N VAL A 7 24.85 -77.49 -23.52
CA VAL A 7 24.94 -76.12 -23.05
C VAL A 7 24.22 -75.21 -24.04
N LEU A 8 23.34 -74.33 -23.56
CA LEU A 8 22.89 -73.15 -24.30
C LEU A 8 22.78 -71.99 -23.30
N ALA A 9 23.90 -71.30 -23.12
CA ALA A 9 23.97 -70.00 -22.46
C ALA A 9 23.31 -68.96 -23.36
N ALA A 10 22.06 -68.58 -23.06
CA ALA A 10 21.37 -67.48 -23.71
C ALA A 10 21.75 -66.17 -23.02
N LEU A 11 22.67 -65.43 -23.64
CA LEU A 11 23.10 -64.09 -23.29
C LEU A 11 21.90 -63.12 -23.42
N THR A 12 21.31 -62.67 -22.30
CA THR A 12 20.33 -61.57 -22.31
C THR A 12 21.07 -60.24 -22.21
N LEU A 13 21.35 -59.61 -23.36
CA LEU A 13 21.81 -58.22 -23.41
C LEU A 13 20.68 -57.28 -22.93
N PHE A 14 20.89 -56.66 -21.78
CA PHE A 14 20.12 -55.47 -21.36
C PHE A 14 20.55 -54.29 -22.25
N THR A 15 19.74 -53.95 -23.24
CA THR A 15 19.86 -52.69 -23.98
C THR A 15 19.15 -51.59 -23.19
N SER A 16 19.89 -50.60 -22.74
CA SER A 16 19.36 -49.41 -22.09
C SER A 16 18.58 -48.57 -23.12
N LEU A 17 17.27 -48.46 -22.92
CA LEU A 17 16.43 -47.48 -23.61
C LEU A 17 16.94 -46.08 -23.26
N SER A 18 17.59 -45.43 -24.22
CA SER A 18 18.04 -44.05 -24.09
C SER A 18 16.82 -43.14 -24.18
N THR A 19 16.36 -42.58 -23.06
CA THR A 19 15.40 -41.49 -23.06
C THR A 19 16.13 -40.22 -23.47
N PHE A 20 15.89 -39.73 -24.69
CA PHE A 20 16.33 -38.40 -25.09
C PHE A 20 15.44 -37.36 -24.38
N ALA A 21 16.04 -36.49 -23.57
CA ALA A 21 15.37 -35.27 -23.15
C ALA A 21 15.10 -34.43 -24.40
N GLN A 22 13.82 -34.24 -24.75
CA GLN A 22 13.44 -33.30 -25.80
C GLN A 22 13.57 -31.89 -25.23
N ASN A 23 14.68 -31.22 -25.53
CA ASN A 23 14.80 -29.79 -25.26
C ASN A 23 14.01 -29.03 -26.33
N CYS A 24 12.86 -28.47 -25.97
CA CYS A 24 12.14 -27.57 -26.88
C CYS A 24 12.98 -26.33 -27.21
N PRO A 25 12.83 -25.75 -28.42
CA PRO A 25 13.46 -24.47 -28.79
C PRO A 25 13.19 -23.37 -27.76
N GLN A 26 14.13 -22.42 -27.67
CA GLN A 26 14.02 -21.23 -26.82
C GLN A 26 12.69 -20.50 -27.10
N GLY A 27 11.87 -20.31 -26.06
CA GLY A 27 10.55 -19.68 -26.14
C GLY A 27 9.36 -20.62 -25.92
N ILE A 28 9.58 -21.94 -25.88
CA ILE A 28 8.51 -22.93 -25.61
C ILE A 28 8.64 -23.47 -24.17
N PRO A 29 7.57 -23.42 -23.35
CA PRO A 29 7.62 -23.92 -21.99
C PRO A 29 7.84 -25.44 -21.95
N GLN A 30 8.81 -25.86 -21.12
CA GLN A 30 9.15 -27.26 -20.89
C GLN A 30 7.98 -27.95 -20.15
N GLY A 31 7.48 -29.06 -20.70
CA GLY A 31 6.36 -29.81 -20.10
C GLY A 31 5.21 -30.14 -21.05
N THR A 32 5.23 -29.64 -22.29
CA THR A 32 4.32 -30.11 -23.34
C THR A 32 5.00 -31.23 -24.14
N PRO A 33 4.38 -32.42 -24.30
CA PRO A 33 5.00 -33.55 -25.00
C PRO A 33 5.23 -33.31 -26.51
N SER A 34 4.84 -32.15 -27.04
CA SER A 34 4.88 -31.86 -28.47
C SER A 34 5.62 -30.56 -28.83
N CYS A 35 6.25 -29.86 -27.86
CA CYS A 35 6.97 -28.61 -28.12
C CYS A 35 6.21 -27.63 -29.03
N VAL A 36 4.92 -27.43 -28.77
CA VAL A 36 4.05 -26.57 -29.59
C VAL A 36 4.01 -25.18 -28.95
N PRO A 37 4.21 -24.10 -29.73
CA PRO A 37 4.04 -22.73 -29.28
C PRO A 37 2.66 -22.49 -28.62
N PRO A 38 2.57 -21.72 -27.52
CA PRO A 38 1.31 -21.52 -26.77
C PRO A 38 0.14 -20.99 -27.59
N ASP A 39 0.42 -20.21 -28.64
CA ASP A 39 -0.55 -19.63 -29.58
C ASP A 39 -1.25 -20.67 -30.47
N GLN A 40 -0.64 -21.83 -30.68
CA GLN A 40 -1.22 -22.93 -31.47
C GLN A 40 -2.06 -23.90 -30.63
N LEU A 41 -2.00 -23.80 -29.29
CA LEU A 41 -2.68 -24.73 -28.38
C LEU A 41 -4.13 -24.32 -28.08
N GLY A 42 -4.63 -23.25 -28.71
CA GLY A 42 -6.03 -22.83 -28.56
C GLY A 42 -6.43 -22.54 -27.11
N TYR A 43 -5.46 -22.31 -26.22
CA TYR A 43 -5.77 -21.93 -24.85
C TYR A 43 -6.54 -20.61 -24.91
N PRO A 44 -7.72 -20.53 -24.26
CA PRO A 44 -8.41 -19.25 -24.17
C PRO A 44 -7.44 -18.25 -23.56
N ASN A 45 -7.28 -17.08 -24.21
CA ASN A 45 -6.61 -15.93 -23.61
C ASN A 45 -7.12 -15.84 -22.18
N ALA A 46 -6.21 -15.99 -21.20
CA ALA A 46 -6.59 -15.96 -19.80
C ALA A 46 -7.45 -14.71 -19.58
N PRO A 47 -8.64 -14.82 -18.94
CA PRO A 47 -9.47 -13.65 -18.71
C PRO A 47 -8.61 -12.60 -17.98
N PRO A 48 -8.79 -11.29 -18.31
CA PRO A 48 -8.01 -10.24 -17.68
C PRO A 48 -8.05 -10.44 -16.16
N VAL A 49 -6.88 -10.46 -15.52
CA VAL A 49 -6.83 -10.71 -14.08
C VAL A 49 -7.47 -9.51 -13.40
N ASN A 50 -8.68 -9.69 -12.88
CA ASN A 50 -9.36 -8.71 -12.02
C ASN A 50 -8.63 -8.69 -10.66
N THR A 51 -7.40 -8.15 -10.60
CA THR A 51 -6.63 -8.10 -9.35
C THR A 51 -7.17 -6.99 -8.48
N ALA A 52 -8.10 -7.36 -7.59
CA ALA A 52 -8.51 -6.45 -6.54
C ALA A 52 -7.29 -6.14 -5.64
N TYR A 53 -6.97 -4.87 -5.41
CA TYR A 53 -5.86 -4.48 -4.53
C TYR A 53 -6.22 -3.31 -3.61
N TRP A 54 -5.62 -3.30 -2.42
CA TRP A 54 -5.81 -2.22 -1.45
C TRP A 54 -4.92 -1.02 -1.79
N LYS A 55 -5.53 0.10 -2.14
CA LYS A 55 -4.84 1.36 -2.38
C LYS A 55 -4.91 2.24 -1.14
N LYS A 56 -3.75 2.50 -0.53
CA LYS A 56 -3.61 3.43 0.60
C LYS A 56 -4.02 4.84 0.18
N THR A 57 -4.76 5.51 1.06
CA THR A 57 -5.24 6.87 0.87
C THR A 57 -4.44 7.87 1.72
N TRP A 58 -4.65 9.14 1.44
CA TRP A 58 -3.96 10.29 2.02
C TRP A 58 -4.97 11.31 2.53
N GLY A 59 -4.59 11.99 3.61
CA GLY A 59 -5.20 13.24 4.04
C GLY A 59 -4.15 14.32 4.27
N ALA A 60 -4.61 15.57 4.35
CA ALA A 60 -3.77 16.72 4.62
C ALA A 60 -4.50 17.77 5.45
N MET A 61 -3.72 18.64 6.08
CA MET A 61 -4.18 19.77 6.86
C MET A 61 -3.34 20.98 6.48
N ALA A 62 -4.01 22.09 6.16
CA ALA A 62 -3.40 23.33 5.75
C ALA A 62 -3.94 24.47 6.61
N SER A 63 -3.08 25.42 6.95
CA SER A 63 -3.45 26.61 7.73
C SER A 63 -2.71 27.82 7.20
N SER A 64 -3.15 29.01 7.63
CA SER A 64 -2.47 30.26 7.34
C SER A 64 -1.85 30.82 8.62
N PRO A 65 -0.66 31.47 8.56
CA PRO A 65 -0.12 32.18 9.71
C PRO A 65 -0.98 33.39 10.11
N ASP A 66 -1.77 33.93 9.18
CA ASP A 66 -2.51 35.19 9.35
C ASP A 66 -3.98 34.98 9.78
N SER A 67 -4.40 33.72 10.03
CA SER A 67 -5.80 33.38 10.29
C SER A 67 -5.91 32.05 11.07
N PRO A 68 -6.89 31.91 11.98
CA PRO A 68 -7.15 30.65 12.68
C PRO A 68 -7.78 29.56 11.79
N VAL A 69 -8.05 29.87 10.52
CA VAL A 69 -8.68 28.96 9.57
C VAL A 69 -7.78 27.78 9.22
N ILE A 70 -8.38 26.58 9.22
CA ILE A 70 -7.72 25.32 8.88
C ILE A 70 -8.56 24.57 7.85
N GLY A 71 -7.94 24.25 6.72
CA GLY A 71 -8.51 23.37 5.70
C GLY A 71 -8.01 21.95 5.87
N THR A 72 -8.92 20.97 5.75
CA THR A 72 -8.61 19.54 5.94
C THR A 72 -9.10 18.69 4.77
N SER A 73 -8.38 17.62 4.47
CA SER A 73 -8.76 16.63 3.46
C SER A 73 -8.45 15.21 3.94
N THR A 74 -9.18 14.23 3.41
CA THR A 74 -9.04 12.80 3.73
C THR A 74 -9.44 11.95 2.52
N GLY A 75 -9.00 10.70 2.46
CA GLY A 75 -9.46 9.73 1.46
C GLY A 75 -8.87 9.87 0.06
N HIS A 76 -7.90 10.75 -0.17
CA HIS A 76 -7.33 10.94 -1.50
C HIS A 76 -6.33 9.85 -1.91
N PHE A 77 -6.25 9.56 -3.21
CA PHE A 77 -5.29 8.57 -3.72
C PHE A 77 -3.84 9.06 -3.81
N SER A 78 -3.58 10.36 -3.61
CA SER A 78 -2.23 10.92 -3.64
C SER A 78 -2.04 12.01 -2.58
N ARG A 79 -0.80 12.18 -2.10
CA ARG A 79 -0.44 13.29 -1.22
C ARG A 79 -0.73 14.64 -1.86
N ARG A 80 -0.43 14.79 -3.16
CA ARG A 80 -0.62 16.05 -3.90
C ARG A 80 -2.09 16.46 -3.96
N SER A 81 -3.00 15.52 -4.27
CA SER A 81 -4.43 15.83 -4.30
C SER A 81 -4.98 16.14 -2.91
N ALA A 82 -4.55 15.41 -1.87
CA ALA A 82 -4.90 15.73 -0.48
C ALA A 82 -4.44 17.15 -0.09
N SER A 83 -3.18 17.46 -0.33
CA SER A 83 -2.60 18.78 -0.05
C SER A 83 -3.32 19.90 -0.80
N LYS A 84 -3.65 19.69 -2.08
CA LYS A 84 -4.38 20.66 -2.90
C LYS A 84 -5.76 20.95 -2.30
N GLU A 85 -6.55 19.92 -2.00
CA GLU A 85 -7.89 20.10 -1.41
C GLU A 85 -7.82 20.80 -0.04
N ALA A 86 -6.86 20.43 0.81
CA ALA A 86 -6.70 21.09 2.12
C ALA A 86 -6.38 22.59 1.97
N ILE A 87 -5.51 22.97 1.02
CA ILE A 87 -5.22 24.38 0.72
C ILE A 87 -6.46 25.08 0.18
N GLU A 88 -7.20 24.46 -0.74
CA GLU A 88 -8.41 25.04 -1.34
C GLU A 88 -9.48 25.31 -0.29
N LYS A 89 -9.72 24.35 0.63
CA LYS A 89 -10.64 24.53 1.77
C LYS A 89 -10.19 25.63 2.72
N CYS A 90 -8.89 25.69 3.04
CA CYS A 90 -8.35 26.78 3.85
C CYS A 90 -8.61 28.15 3.20
N LYS A 91 -8.44 28.25 1.88
CA LYS A 91 -8.69 29.50 1.13
C LYS A 91 -10.17 29.84 1.03
N SER A 92 -11.04 28.84 0.85
CA SER A 92 -12.50 29.08 0.75
C SER A 92 -13.10 29.59 2.06
N GLU A 93 -12.50 29.25 3.19
CA GLU A 93 -12.85 29.74 4.53
C GLU A 93 -12.27 31.14 4.83
N GLY A 94 -11.61 31.79 3.85
CA GLY A 94 -11.23 33.20 3.93
C GLY A 94 -9.75 33.48 4.19
N ALA A 95 -8.91 32.47 4.37
CA ALA A 95 -7.47 32.66 4.57
C ALA A 95 -6.70 32.85 3.25
N LYS A 96 -5.73 33.78 3.21
CA LYS A 96 -4.99 34.12 1.98
C LYS A 96 -3.73 33.26 1.79
N SER A 97 -2.94 33.12 2.85
CA SER A 97 -1.61 32.50 2.82
C SER A 97 -1.66 31.05 3.32
N CYS A 98 -2.50 30.21 2.72
CA CYS A 98 -2.69 28.82 3.14
C CYS A 98 -1.55 27.91 2.69
N GLU A 99 -0.97 27.18 3.65
CA GLU A 99 0.12 26.24 3.44
C GLU A 99 -0.18 24.89 4.10
N VAL A 100 0.32 23.80 3.52
CA VAL A 100 0.22 22.47 4.13
C VAL A 100 1.08 22.43 5.38
N LYS A 101 0.46 22.17 6.54
CA LYS A 101 1.17 21.97 7.81
C LYS A 101 1.36 20.49 8.14
N PHE A 102 0.47 19.62 7.65
CA PHE A 102 0.56 18.20 7.92
C PHE A 102 -0.06 17.35 6.81
N THR A 103 0.51 16.19 6.55
CA THR A 103 -0.04 15.17 5.63
C THR A 103 0.12 13.80 6.24
N TYR A 104 -0.86 12.93 6.04
CA TYR A 104 -0.87 11.58 6.61
C TYR A 104 -1.35 10.56 5.57
N ARG A 105 -0.85 9.33 5.68
CA ARG A 105 -1.16 8.22 4.77
C ARG A 105 -1.55 7.00 5.56
N ASN A 106 -2.71 6.43 5.28
CA ASN A 106 -3.15 5.17 5.88
C ASN A 106 -3.03 5.15 7.42
N GLN A 107 -3.44 6.25 8.06
CA GLN A 107 -3.37 6.43 9.50
C GLN A 107 -4.39 7.50 9.94
N CYS A 108 -4.50 7.72 11.24
CA CYS A 108 -5.28 8.81 11.82
C CYS A 108 -4.42 10.04 12.05
N ALA A 109 -5.06 11.20 12.05
CA ALA A 109 -4.46 12.48 12.36
C ALA A 109 -5.41 13.34 13.18
N VAL A 110 -4.85 14.13 14.06
CA VAL A 110 -5.59 15.05 14.94
C VAL A 110 -4.92 16.40 14.96
N ILE A 111 -5.69 17.41 15.38
CA ILE A 111 -5.17 18.73 15.69
C ILE A 111 -5.53 19.06 17.13
N ALA A 112 -4.52 19.41 17.91
CA ALA A 112 -4.65 19.84 19.29
C ALA A 112 -4.36 21.34 19.42
N GLN A 113 -5.16 22.04 20.21
CA GLN A 113 -4.98 23.45 20.51
C GLN A 113 -5.15 23.74 22.01
N PRO A 114 -4.53 24.80 22.55
CA PRO A 114 -4.82 25.25 23.92
C PRO A 114 -6.28 25.68 24.07
N THR A 115 -6.85 25.48 25.26
CA THR A 115 -8.27 25.80 25.57
C THR A 115 -8.55 27.28 25.81
N ASN A 116 -7.51 28.07 26.11
CA ASN A 116 -7.64 29.52 26.35
C ASN A 116 -7.04 30.29 25.17
N GLU A 117 -7.84 31.18 24.59
CA GLU A 117 -7.39 32.12 23.56
C GLU A 117 -6.39 33.11 24.16
N SER A 118 -5.16 33.07 23.66
CA SER A 118 -4.07 33.98 24.00
C SER A 118 -3.31 34.25 22.70
N ASP A 119 -2.77 35.45 22.53
CA ASP A 119 -2.16 35.91 21.27
C ASP A 119 -1.03 35.01 20.72
N SER A 120 -0.49 34.09 21.51
CA SER A 120 0.43 33.04 21.05
C SER A 120 -0.07 31.64 21.42
N MET A 121 -0.68 30.96 20.45
CA MET A 121 -1.11 29.56 20.56
C MET A 121 -0.39 28.71 19.53
N ASN A 122 0.42 27.77 20.00
CA ASN A 122 1.04 26.76 19.15
C ASN A 122 0.06 25.60 18.97
N ILE A 123 -0.55 25.53 17.79
CA ILE A 123 -1.40 24.40 17.39
C ILE A 123 -0.50 23.21 17.05
N THR A 124 -0.87 22.01 17.50
CA THR A 124 -0.12 20.78 17.24
C THR A 124 -0.88 19.88 16.28
N TYR A 125 -0.21 19.47 15.20
CA TYR A 125 -0.69 18.44 14.29
C TYR A 125 0.00 17.13 14.60
N GLN A 126 -0.75 16.05 14.73
CA GLN A 126 -0.17 14.76 15.12
C GLN A 126 -0.85 13.60 14.41
N GLY A 127 -0.04 12.64 13.97
CA GLY A 127 -0.51 11.36 13.40
C GLY A 127 -0.41 10.22 14.41
N GLY A 128 -1.18 9.17 14.17
CA GLY A 128 -1.12 7.92 14.94
C GLY A 128 -1.88 6.78 14.28
N PRO A 129 -1.66 5.53 14.73
CA PRO A 129 -2.34 4.35 14.18
C PRO A 129 -3.86 4.37 14.41
N ASN A 130 -4.32 5.05 15.46
CA ASN A 130 -5.71 5.31 15.78
C ASN A 130 -5.85 6.72 16.39
N ILE A 131 -7.08 7.21 16.56
CA ILE A 131 -7.36 8.54 17.11
C ILE A 131 -6.85 8.66 18.55
N GLY A 132 -6.96 7.63 19.39
CA GLY A 132 -6.53 7.66 20.79
C GLY A 132 -5.02 7.88 20.94
N ASP A 133 -4.22 7.14 20.19
CA ASP A 133 -2.76 7.31 20.17
C ASP A 133 -2.34 8.66 19.61
N ALA A 134 -2.95 9.09 18.50
CA ALA A 134 -2.69 10.40 17.92
C ALA A 134 -3.03 11.52 18.92
N SER A 135 -4.18 11.40 19.61
CA SER A 135 -4.65 12.37 20.60
C SER A 135 -3.74 12.46 21.82
N ARG A 136 -3.33 11.32 22.38
CA ARG A 136 -2.41 11.27 23.52
C ARG A 136 -1.10 11.98 23.21
N LEU A 137 -0.51 11.72 22.04
CA LEU A 137 0.72 12.37 21.59
C LEU A 137 0.50 13.87 21.33
N ALA A 138 -0.61 14.23 20.69
CA ALA A 138 -0.93 15.62 20.36
C ALA A 138 -1.13 16.48 21.61
N LEU A 139 -1.90 15.98 22.59
CA LEU A 139 -2.19 16.69 23.84
C LEU A 139 -0.92 16.91 24.66
N ALA A 140 -0.06 15.88 24.77
CA ALA A 140 1.22 16.00 25.45
C ALA A 140 2.14 17.04 24.79
N SER A 141 2.25 17.00 23.45
CA SER A 141 3.06 17.95 22.68
C SER A 141 2.48 19.37 22.73
N CYS A 142 1.17 19.52 22.61
CA CYS A 142 0.48 20.80 22.71
C CYS A 142 0.71 21.44 24.08
N SER A 143 0.53 20.68 25.17
CA SER A 143 0.76 21.22 26.51
C SER A 143 2.22 21.66 26.69
N LYS A 144 3.18 20.84 26.24
CA LYS A 144 4.62 21.15 26.30
C LYS A 144 4.99 22.42 25.52
N THR A 145 4.45 22.61 24.32
CA THR A 145 4.75 23.76 23.44
C THR A 145 4.01 25.04 23.83
N ASN A 146 3.06 24.95 24.76
CA ASN A 146 2.26 26.06 25.25
C ASN A 146 2.41 26.24 26.77
N ASN A 147 3.62 26.05 27.30
CA ASN A 147 3.97 26.33 28.70
C ASN A 147 3.06 25.61 29.73
N GLY A 148 2.68 24.36 29.46
CA GLY A 148 1.84 23.56 30.36
C GLY A 148 0.35 23.89 30.30
N LYS A 149 -0.10 24.74 29.36
CA LYS A 149 -1.53 25.04 29.17
C LYS A 149 -2.33 23.75 28.92
N LYS A 150 -3.60 23.75 29.36
CA LYS A 150 -4.57 22.70 29.03
C LYS A 150 -4.90 22.76 27.55
N CYS A 151 -4.73 21.63 26.86
CA CYS A 151 -5.07 21.47 25.46
C CYS A 151 -6.26 20.54 25.27
N GLU A 152 -6.88 20.65 24.10
CA GLU A 152 -7.96 19.79 23.64
C GLU A 152 -7.75 19.41 22.17
N ILE A 153 -8.42 18.33 21.74
CA ILE A 153 -8.49 17.94 20.34
C ILE A 153 -9.69 18.62 19.72
N PHE A 154 -9.47 19.51 18.75
CA PHE A 154 -10.60 20.16 18.03
C PHE A 154 -10.90 19.49 16.68
N TYR A 155 -9.96 18.72 16.13
CA TYR A 155 -10.17 17.94 14.91
C TYR A 155 -9.53 16.57 15.01
N SER A 156 -10.22 15.54 14.51
CA SER A 156 -9.68 14.20 14.35
C SER A 156 -10.28 13.51 13.12
N ASN A 157 -9.47 12.78 12.38
CA ASN A 157 -9.93 11.97 11.25
C ASN A 157 -8.92 10.86 10.91
N CYS A 158 -9.36 9.86 10.17
CA CYS A 158 -8.53 8.77 9.67
C CYS A 158 -8.73 8.58 8.17
N THR A 159 -7.68 8.13 7.50
CA THR A 159 -7.75 7.76 6.09
C THR A 159 -7.46 6.26 5.96
N ALA A 160 -8.45 5.50 5.49
CA ALA A 160 -8.37 4.05 5.32
C ALA A 160 -8.08 3.67 3.86
N PRO A 161 -7.42 2.54 3.58
CA PRO A 161 -7.19 2.10 2.22
C PRO A 161 -8.51 1.73 1.55
N VAL A 162 -8.60 1.92 0.24
CA VAL A 162 -9.78 1.56 -0.57
C VAL A 162 -9.44 0.37 -1.45
N LEU A 163 -10.35 -0.59 -1.57
CA LEU A 163 -10.21 -1.73 -2.46
C LEU A 163 -10.53 -1.30 -3.90
N ILE A 164 -9.53 -1.32 -4.78
CA ILE A 164 -9.70 -1.07 -6.22
C ILE A 164 -9.95 -2.41 -6.90
N ARG A 165 -10.94 -2.47 -7.79
CA ARG A 165 -11.31 -3.64 -8.60
C ARG A 165 -11.27 -3.27 -10.08
#